data_AF-A0A0Q8Q821-F1
#
_entry.id   AF-A0A0Q8Q821-F1
#
_cell.length_a   1.000
_cell.length_b   1.000
_cell.length_c   1.000
_cell.angle_alpha   90.00
_cell.angle_beta   90.00
_cell.angle_gamma   90.00
#
_symmetry.space_group_name_H-M   'P 1'
#
loop_
_entity.id
_entity.type
_entity.pdbx_description
1 polymer ?
#
loop_
_entity_poly.entity_id
_entity_poly.type
_entity_poly.pdbx_seq_one_letter_code
_entity_poly.pdbx_strand_id
1 'polypeptide(L)'
;MPGLPGGDGGQRNPQDARRIGLWVFMAVVTTLFGLFGVAYMMRAAYEDWRPIAYVPWQLYGSTGLLVLCSLSWELARRHVAAGRREAARSASIGALLLSAVFVLCQFNAWQAMMAADYGVAANPANSFFYLITGLHALHVMGGMVAGAFAVRRAGQAIGLCARYWHFLFVLWLAVFALLYLVTPELVRAFCTTIGIPVR
;
A
#
# COMPACT_ATOMS: atom_id res chain seq x y z
N MET A 1 41.03 39.36 18.98
CA MET A 1 40.02 38.89 18.00
C MET A 1 39.52 37.53 18.49
N PRO A 2 38.30 37.42 19.04
CA PRO A 2 37.76 36.15 19.54
C PRO A 2 37.47 35.20 18.36
N GLY A 3 37.82 33.93 18.54
CA GLY A 3 37.75 32.88 17.51
C GLY A 3 36.32 32.53 17.10
N LEU A 4 36.15 32.27 15.81
CA LEU A 4 34.91 31.80 15.21
C LEU A 4 34.53 30.42 15.77
N PRO A 5 33.24 30.17 16.09
CA PRO A 5 32.78 28.85 16.50
C PRO A 5 32.91 27.86 15.33
N GLY A 6 33.65 26.78 15.58
CA GLY A 6 33.82 25.67 14.67
C GLY A 6 32.47 25.08 14.28
N GLY A 7 32.28 24.89 12.97
CA GLY A 7 31.10 24.25 12.41
C GLY A 7 30.91 22.86 13.02
N ASP A 8 29.80 22.70 13.72
CA ASP A 8 29.32 21.43 14.22
C ASP A 8 28.94 20.59 12.99
N GLY A 9 29.93 19.86 12.46
CA GLY A 9 29.77 18.85 11.42
C GLY A 9 28.93 17.73 11.99
N GLY A 10 27.61 17.95 12.01
CA GLY A 10 26.63 17.04 12.57
C GLY A 10 26.85 15.63 12.03
N GLN A 11 27.40 14.76 12.88
CA GLN A 11 27.55 13.35 12.60
C GLN A 11 26.15 12.78 12.39
N ARG A 12 25.70 12.73 11.13
CA ARG A 12 24.39 12.17 10.77
C ARG A 12 24.36 10.71 11.22
N ASN A 13 23.59 10.44 12.26
CA ASN A 13 23.40 9.09 12.77
C ASN A 13 22.94 8.19 11.60
N PRO A 14 23.56 7.03 11.35
CA PRO A 14 23.14 6.10 10.31
C PRO A 14 21.65 5.72 10.37
N GLN A 15 21.03 5.84 11.55
CA GLN A 15 19.59 5.65 11.73
C GLN A 15 18.74 6.75 11.09
N ASP A 16 19.22 8.00 11.05
CA ASP A 16 18.50 9.12 10.44
C ASP A 16 18.55 9.04 8.91
N ALA A 17 19.69 8.64 8.35
CA ALA A 17 19.81 8.37 6.91
C ALA A 17 18.80 7.29 6.45
N ARG A 18 18.65 6.20 7.20
CA ARG A 18 17.67 5.14 6.91
C ARG A 18 16.22 5.63 7.01
N ARG A 19 15.91 6.50 7.97
CA ARG A 19 14.57 7.09 8.15
C ARG A 19 14.22 8.03 7.01
N ILE A 20 15.18 8.87 6.59
CA ILE A 20 15.01 9.80 5.46
C ILE A 20 14.79 9.00 4.16
N GLY A 21 15.60 7.97 3.92
CA GLY A 21 15.44 7.10 2.74
C GLY A 21 14.05 6.45 2.68
N LEU A 22 13.53 5.96 3.81
CA LEU A 22 12.18 5.41 3.88
C LEU A 22 11.10 6.46 3.57
N TRP A 23 11.24 7.68 4.11
CA TRP A 23 10.29 8.77 3.86
C TRP A 23 10.26 9.19 2.40
N VAL A 24 11.43 9.34 1.78
CA VAL A 24 11.54 9.66 0.35
C VAL A 24 10.91 8.54 -0.49
N PHE A 25 11.19 7.29 -0.16
CA PHE A 25 10.58 6.15 -0.84
C PHE A 25 9.04 6.18 -0.74
N MET A 26 8.49 6.37 0.46
CA MET A 26 7.05 6.48 0.68
C MET A 26 6.43 7.65 -0.10
N ALA A 27 7.11 8.79 -0.18
CA ALA A 27 6.66 9.94 -0.97
C ALA A 27 6.60 9.59 -2.47
N VAL A 28 7.64 8.94 -3.02
CA VAL A 28 7.66 8.49 -4.42
C VAL A 28 6.53 7.52 -4.71
N VAL A 29 6.31 6.54 -3.83
CA VAL A 29 5.20 5.59 -3.97
C VAL A 29 3.86 6.31 -3.94
N THR A 30 3.67 7.25 -3.01
CA THR A 30 2.44 8.04 -2.91
C THR A 30 2.18 8.82 -4.20
N THR A 31 3.18 9.51 -4.74
CA THR A 31 3.07 10.23 -6.00
C THR A 31 2.74 9.32 -7.16
N LEU A 32 3.39 8.15 -7.25
CA LEU A 32 3.13 7.16 -8.31
C LEU A 32 1.67 6.68 -8.29
N PHE A 33 1.16 6.27 -7.11
CA PHE A 33 -0.23 5.85 -6.95
C PHE A 33 -1.21 7.02 -7.16
N GLY A 34 -0.85 8.22 -6.72
CA GLY A 34 -1.64 9.44 -6.94
C GLY A 34 -1.81 9.76 -8.43
N LEU A 35 -0.74 9.67 -9.21
CA LEU A 35 -0.78 9.88 -10.67
C LEU A 35 -1.66 8.83 -11.36
N PHE A 36 -1.53 7.55 -11.00
CA PHE A 36 -2.42 6.51 -11.52
C PHE A 36 -3.88 6.72 -11.09
N GLY A 37 -4.11 7.22 -9.87
CA GLY A 37 -5.44 7.55 -9.37
C GLY A 37 -6.09 8.70 -10.15
N VAL A 38 -5.34 9.76 -10.44
CA VAL A 38 -5.82 10.86 -11.30
C VAL A 38 -6.11 10.36 -12.72
N ALA A 39 -5.23 9.55 -13.29
CA ALA A 39 -5.44 8.96 -14.62
C ALA A 39 -6.69 8.06 -14.67
N TYR A 40 -6.94 7.28 -13.62
CA TYR A 40 -8.16 6.48 -13.46
C TYR A 40 -9.41 7.36 -13.48
N MET A 41 -9.43 8.44 -12.68
CA MET A 41 -10.56 9.38 -12.62
C MET A 41 -10.81 10.08 -13.96
N MET A 42 -9.75 10.51 -14.65
CA MET A 42 -9.87 11.13 -15.98
C MET A 42 -10.45 10.15 -17.00
N ARG A 43 -10.03 8.88 -16.97
CA ARG A 43 -10.52 7.88 -17.90
C ARG A 43 -11.96 7.45 -17.60
N ALA A 44 -12.35 7.46 -16.33
CA ALA A 44 -13.72 7.17 -15.89
C ALA A 44 -14.75 8.20 -16.37
N ALA A 45 -14.32 9.37 -16.86
CA ALA A 45 -15.20 10.40 -17.42
C ALA A 45 -15.61 10.18 -18.88
N TYR A 46 -15.11 9.13 -19.56
CA TYR A 46 -15.45 8.83 -20.95
C TYR A 46 -16.61 7.83 -21.05
N GLU A 47 -17.43 7.96 -22.10
CA GLU A 47 -18.67 7.19 -22.31
C GLU A 47 -18.47 5.68 -22.47
N ASP A 48 -17.28 5.24 -22.88
CA ASP A 48 -16.92 3.83 -23.02
C ASP A 48 -16.58 3.15 -21.67
N TRP A 49 -16.57 3.92 -20.57
CA TRP A 49 -16.30 3.40 -19.25
C TRP A 49 -17.42 2.49 -18.76
N ARG A 50 -17.15 1.18 -18.75
CA ARG A 50 -18.01 0.19 -18.11
C ARG A 50 -17.47 -0.11 -16.70
N PRO A 51 -18.15 0.29 -15.62
CA PRO A 51 -17.75 -0.05 -14.26
C PRO A 51 -17.69 -1.57 -14.10
N ILE A 52 -16.71 -2.06 -13.33
CA ILE A 52 -16.63 -3.47 -12.97
C ILE A 52 -17.78 -3.76 -12.00
N ALA A 53 -18.88 -4.33 -12.51
CA ALA A 53 -20.08 -4.65 -11.71
C ALA A 53 -19.87 -5.87 -10.78
N TYR A 54 -18.82 -6.65 -11.01
CA TYR A 54 -18.47 -7.83 -10.22
C TYR A 54 -17.29 -7.53 -9.30
N VAL A 55 -17.56 -7.33 -8.01
CA VAL A 55 -16.52 -7.19 -6.99
C VAL A 55 -16.24 -8.56 -6.38
N PRO A 56 -15.04 -9.14 -6.58
CA PRO A 56 -14.68 -10.41 -5.93
C PRO A 56 -14.70 -10.23 -4.41
N TRP A 57 -15.40 -11.12 -3.70
CA TRP A 57 -15.44 -11.14 -2.22
C TRP A 57 -14.02 -11.25 -1.61
N GLN A 58 -13.07 -11.79 -2.37
CA GLN A 58 -11.65 -11.89 -2.06
C GLN A 58 -11.02 -10.53 -1.68
N LEU A 59 -11.49 -9.40 -2.25
CA LEU A 59 -10.96 -8.07 -1.88
C LEU A 59 -11.35 -7.62 -0.46
N TYR A 60 -12.50 -8.07 0.06
CA TYR A 60 -12.88 -7.80 1.44
C TYR A 60 -12.05 -8.64 2.41
N GLY A 61 -11.84 -9.92 2.08
CA GLY A 61 -10.96 -10.81 2.83
C GLY A 61 -9.51 -10.32 2.88
N SER A 62 -8.99 -9.80 1.76
CA SER A 62 -7.63 -9.26 1.69
C SER A 62 -7.44 -7.99 2.53
N THR A 63 -8.48 -7.15 2.62
CA THR A 63 -8.47 -5.97 3.50
C THR A 63 -8.42 -6.37 4.98
N GLY A 64 -9.19 -7.38 5.40
CA GLY A 64 -9.11 -7.95 6.75
C GLY A 64 -7.74 -8.54 7.08
N LEU A 65 -7.10 -9.22 6.10
CA LEU A 65 -5.75 -9.74 6.26
C LEU A 65 -4.70 -8.64 6.45
N LEU A 66 -4.83 -7.51 5.74
CA LEU A 66 -3.94 -6.36 5.93
C LEU A 66 -4.12 -5.69 7.29
N VAL A 67 -5.34 -5.61 7.82
CA VAL A 67 -5.59 -5.14 9.19
C VAL A 67 -4.87 -6.04 10.20
N LEU A 68 -5.00 -7.36 10.07
CA LEU A 68 -4.31 -8.32 10.94
C LEU A 68 -2.78 -8.23 10.79
N CYS A 69 -2.28 -8.00 9.58
CA CYS A 69 -0.85 -7.80 9.31
C CYS A 69 -0.34 -6.52 9.99
N SER A 70 -1.07 -5.41 9.87
CA SER A 70 -0.76 -4.12 10.51
C SER A 70 -0.72 -4.26 12.04
N LEU A 71 -1.70 -4.94 12.64
CA LEU A 71 -1.73 -5.24 14.07
C LEU A 71 -0.53 -6.10 14.50
N SER A 72 -0.17 -7.12 13.71
CA SER A 72 0.98 -7.99 13.99
C SER A 72 2.31 -7.22 13.97
N TRP A 73 2.47 -6.27 13.05
CA TRP A 73 3.65 -5.40 13.02
C TRP A 73 3.71 -4.42 14.20
N GLU A 74 2.56 -3.92 14.65
CA GLU A 74 2.49 -3.08 15.84
C GLU A 74 2.84 -3.86 17.11
N LEU A 75 2.35 -5.10 17.23
CA LEU A 75 2.75 -6.03 18.29
C LEU A 75 4.26 -6.31 18.26
N ALA A 76 4.84 -6.57 17.09
CA ALA A 76 6.27 -6.74 16.94
C ALA A 76 7.05 -5.52 17.43
N ARG A 77 6.60 -4.30 17.08
CA ARG A 77 7.21 -3.05 17.54
C ARG A 77 7.16 -2.90 19.06
N ARG A 78 6.03 -3.24 19.69
CA ARG A 78 5.86 -3.21 21.16
C ARG A 78 6.78 -4.22 21.85
N HIS A 79 6.92 -5.43 21.30
CA HIS A 79 7.85 -6.43 21.83
C HIS A 79 9.32 -6.00 21.75
N VAL A 80 9.72 -5.30 20.68
CA VAL A 80 11.07 -4.70 20.59
C VAL A 80 11.27 -3.66 21.69
N ALA A 81 10.29 -2.77 21.91
CA ALA A 81 10.38 -1.74 22.95
C ALA A 81 10.45 -2.34 24.37
N ALA A 82 9.81 -3.49 24.60
CA ALA A 82 9.86 -4.23 25.86
C ALA A 82 11.10 -5.13 26.01
N GLY A 83 12.06 -5.09 25.07
CA GLY A 83 13.27 -5.93 25.10
C GLY A 83 13.05 -7.41 24.76
N ARG A 84 11.82 -7.82 24.42
CA ARG A 84 11.44 -9.21 24.14
C ARG A 84 11.75 -9.58 22.68
N ARG A 85 13.03 -9.77 22.36
CA ARG A 85 13.51 -9.99 20.98
C ARG A 85 12.88 -11.21 20.29
N GLU A 86 12.66 -12.31 21.01
CA GLU A 86 12.06 -13.51 20.43
C GLU A 86 10.57 -13.34 20.12
N ALA A 87 9.83 -12.67 21.01
CA ALA A 87 8.42 -12.32 20.77
C ALA A 87 8.27 -11.33 19.60
N ALA A 88 9.20 -10.38 19.47
CA ALA A 88 9.23 -9.49 18.32
C ALA A 88 9.50 -10.23 17.00
N ARG A 89 10.41 -11.23 17.04
CA ARG A 89 10.74 -12.06 15.88
C ARG A 89 9.55 -12.91 15.44
N SER A 90 8.89 -13.60 16.37
CA SER A 90 7.72 -14.43 16.08
C SER A 90 6.55 -13.60 15.54
N ALA A 91 6.25 -12.44 16.15
CA ALA A 91 5.22 -11.52 15.64
C ALA A 91 5.54 -11.01 14.23
N SER A 92 6.81 -10.68 13.94
CA SER A 92 7.23 -10.26 12.60
C SER A 92 7.11 -11.38 11.56
N ILE A 93 7.41 -12.64 11.93
CA ILE A 93 7.21 -13.80 11.06
C ILE A 93 5.71 -14.01 10.79
N GLY A 94 4.87 -13.91 11.82
CA GLY A 94 3.41 -13.98 11.65
C GLY A 94 2.89 -12.90 10.68
N ALA A 95 3.41 -11.67 10.78
CA ALA A 95 3.04 -10.59 9.87
C ALA A 95 3.50 -10.86 8.42
N LEU A 96 4.70 -11.43 8.22
CA LEU A 96 5.17 -11.85 6.89
C LEU A 96 4.30 -12.96 6.30
N LEU A 97 3.85 -13.92 7.12
CA LEU A 97 2.95 -14.98 6.67
C LEU A 97 1.58 -14.40 6.26
N LEU A 98 0.99 -13.52 7.07
CA LEU A 98 -0.25 -12.82 6.71
C LEU A 98 -0.12 -12.04 5.40
N SER A 99 1.03 -11.42 5.18
CA SER A 99 1.34 -10.72 3.93
C SER A 99 1.42 -11.66 2.73
N ALA A 100 1.98 -12.86 2.90
CA ALA A 100 1.99 -13.88 1.85
C ALA A 100 0.56 -14.33 1.50
N VAL A 101 -0.29 -14.53 2.52
CA VAL A 101 -1.71 -14.88 2.31
C VAL A 101 -2.45 -13.76 1.58
N PHE A 102 -2.16 -12.48 1.88
CA PHE A 102 -2.70 -11.34 1.13
C PHE A 102 -2.34 -11.39 -0.36
N VAL A 103 -1.07 -11.65 -0.70
CA VAL A 103 -0.62 -11.75 -2.10
C VAL A 103 -1.32 -12.92 -2.82
N LEU A 104 -1.45 -14.07 -2.16
CA LEU A 104 -2.18 -15.22 -2.70
C LEU A 104 -3.68 -14.90 -2.91
N CYS A 105 -4.28 -14.18 -1.98
CA CYS A 105 -5.67 -13.73 -2.09
C CYS A 105 -5.85 -12.79 -3.30
N GLN A 106 -4.89 -11.89 -3.56
CA GLN A 106 -4.92 -11.06 -4.76
C GLN A 106 -4.77 -11.85 -6.05
N PHE A 107 -3.86 -12.82 -6.09
CA PHE A 107 -3.72 -13.68 -7.25
C PHE A 107 -5.00 -14.48 -7.52
N ASN A 108 -5.65 -14.99 -6.47
CA ASN A 108 -6.95 -15.67 -6.60
C ASN A 108 -8.03 -14.72 -7.13
N ALA A 109 -8.11 -13.48 -6.66
CA ALA A 109 -9.04 -12.48 -7.16
C ALA A 109 -8.83 -12.22 -8.66
N TRP A 110 -7.57 -12.08 -9.10
CA TRP A 110 -7.22 -11.90 -10.51
C TRP A 110 -7.65 -13.08 -11.38
N GLN A 111 -7.41 -14.32 -10.90
CA GLN A 111 -7.84 -15.54 -11.59
C GLN A 111 -9.36 -15.64 -11.68
N ALA A 112 -10.08 -15.33 -10.60
CA ALA A 112 -11.54 -15.33 -10.59
C ALA A 112 -12.13 -14.31 -11.57
N MET A 113 -11.51 -13.13 -11.70
CA MET A 113 -11.93 -12.11 -12.67
C MET A 113 -11.64 -12.53 -14.11
N MET A 114 -10.48 -13.13 -14.40
CA MET A 114 -10.18 -13.66 -15.73
C MET A 114 -11.14 -14.79 -16.13
N ALA A 115 -11.50 -15.67 -15.19
CA ALA A 115 -12.47 -16.74 -15.42
C ALA A 115 -13.90 -16.21 -15.65
N ALA A 116 -14.22 -15.02 -15.15
CA ALA A 116 -15.49 -14.34 -15.35
C ALA A 116 -15.50 -13.42 -16.59
N ASP A 117 -14.55 -13.58 -17.51
CA ASP A 117 -14.38 -12.79 -18.75
C ASP A 117 -14.04 -11.30 -18.53
N TYR A 118 -13.58 -10.94 -17.33
CA TYR A 118 -13.02 -9.62 -17.03
C TYR A 118 -11.52 -9.59 -17.33
N GLY A 119 -11.15 -9.83 -18.59
CA GLY A 119 -9.75 -9.81 -19.04
C GLY A 119 -9.10 -8.43 -18.95
N VAL A 120 -7.77 -8.40 -18.79
CA VAL A 120 -6.97 -7.15 -18.68
C VAL A 120 -7.17 -6.22 -19.87
N ALA A 121 -7.29 -6.77 -21.08
CA ALA A 121 -7.46 -6.00 -22.32
C ALA A 121 -8.93 -5.82 -22.75
N ALA A 122 -9.89 -6.41 -22.01
CA ALA A 122 -11.30 -6.39 -22.39
C ALA A 122 -11.95 -5.02 -22.16
N ASN A 123 -11.48 -4.27 -21.17
CA ASN A 123 -12.01 -2.96 -20.80
C ASN A 123 -10.90 -2.11 -20.16
N PRO A 124 -10.74 -0.83 -20.52
CA PRO A 124 -9.85 0.11 -19.84
C PRO A 124 -9.97 0.08 -18.30
N ALA A 125 -11.19 -0.07 -17.75
CA ALA A 125 -11.42 -0.17 -16.31
C ALA A 125 -10.73 -1.40 -15.68
N ASN A 126 -10.77 -2.55 -16.37
CA ASN A 126 -10.07 -3.76 -15.93
C ASN A 126 -8.56 -3.51 -15.96
N SER A 127 -8.03 -2.90 -17.03
CA SER A 127 -6.59 -2.62 -17.16
C SER A 127 -6.07 -1.79 -15.97
N PHE A 128 -6.78 -0.71 -15.61
CA PHE A 128 -6.41 0.11 -14.44
C PHE A 128 -6.53 -0.66 -13.12
N PHE A 129 -7.58 -1.48 -12.95
CA PHE A 129 -7.73 -2.33 -11.79
C PHE A 129 -6.53 -3.26 -11.61
N TYR A 130 -6.16 -4.03 -12.65
CA TYR A 130 -5.02 -4.96 -12.60
C TYR A 130 -3.69 -4.21 -12.42
N LEU A 131 -3.53 -3.04 -13.04
CA LEU A 131 -2.33 -2.24 -12.91
C LEU A 131 -2.13 -1.73 -11.47
N ILE A 132 -3.15 -1.09 -10.89
CA ILE A 132 -3.06 -0.48 -9.55
C ILE A 132 -2.94 -1.57 -8.48
N THR A 133 -3.77 -2.63 -8.55
CA THR A 133 -3.73 -3.74 -7.58
C THR A 133 -2.45 -4.57 -7.72
N GLY A 134 -1.96 -4.78 -8.95
CA GLY A 134 -0.70 -5.45 -9.23
C GLY A 134 0.51 -4.66 -8.73
N LEU A 135 0.54 -3.35 -8.96
CA LEU A 135 1.57 -2.47 -8.43
C LEU A 135 1.58 -2.50 -6.90
N HIS A 136 0.41 -2.51 -6.26
CA HIS A 136 0.30 -2.62 -4.80
C HIS A 136 0.87 -3.96 -4.30
N ALA A 137 0.45 -5.08 -4.92
CA ALA A 137 0.98 -6.41 -4.59
C ALA A 137 2.51 -6.47 -4.74
N LEU A 138 3.08 -5.82 -5.76
CA LEU A 138 4.53 -5.72 -5.94
C LEU A 138 5.21 -4.98 -4.79
N HIS A 139 4.65 -3.87 -4.31
CA HIS A 139 5.18 -3.13 -3.16
C HIS A 139 5.09 -3.93 -1.86
N VAL A 140 4.02 -4.72 -1.68
CA VAL A 140 3.85 -5.66 -0.57
C VAL A 140 4.94 -6.75 -0.63
N MET A 141 5.16 -7.36 -1.80
CA MET A 141 6.22 -8.37 -1.99
C MET A 141 7.62 -7.79 -1.73
N GLY A 142 7.92 -6.59 -2.24
CA GLY A 142 9.18 -5.89 -1.93
C GLY A 142 9.35 -5.61 -0.43
N GLY A 143 8.25 -5.23 0.23
CA GLY A 143 8.16 -5.06 1.67
C GLY A 143 8.43 -6.33 2.46
N MET A 144 7.94 -7.48 1.98
CA MET A 144 8.17 -8.78 2.58
C MET A 144 9.65 -9.17 2.53
N VAL A 145 10.33 -8.94 1.39
CA VAL A 145 11.77 -9.18 1.26
C VAL A 145 12.55 -8.31 2.24
N ALA A 146 12.27 -7.01 2.28
CA ALA A 146 12.91 -6.09 3.22
C ALA A 146 12.63 -6.47 4.69
N GLY A 147 11.40 -6.89 5.00
CA GLY A 147 10.97 -7.37 6.31
C GLY A 147 11.70 -8.65 6.72
N ALA A 148 11.86 -9.62 5.82
CA ALA A 148 12.61 -10.84 6.08
C ALA A 148 14.08 -10.55 6.42
N PHE A 149 14.72 -9.63 5.70
CA PHE A 149 16.06 -9.15 6.04
C PHE A 149 16.12 -8.46 7.41
N ALA A 150 15.12 -7.64 7.74
CA ALA A 150 15.01 -6.97 9.04
C ALA A 150 14.89 -7.95 10.21
N VAL A 151 14.10 -9.02 10.03
CA VAL A 151 13.93 -10.10 11.02
C VAL A 151 15.24 -10.86 11.25
N ARG A 152 16.01 -11.13 10.20
CA ARG A 152 17.32 -11.81 10.30
C ARG A 152 18.37 -10.97 11.03
N ARG A 153 18.31 -9.63 10.91
CA ARG A 153 19.32 -8.70 11.45
C ARG A 153 18.99 -8.17 12.85
N ALA A 154 18.39 -9.01 13.70
CA ALA A 154 18.10 -8.76 15.12
C ALA A 154 17.20 -7.54 15.42
N GLY A 155 16.29 -7.17 14.52
CA GLY A 155 15.17 -6.30 14.85
C GLY A 155 15.44 -4.80 14.92
N GLN A 156 16.67 -4.34 14.66
CA GLN A 156 17.01 -2.90 14.58
C GLN A 156 16.25 -2.15 13.47
N ALA A 157 15.58 -2.87 12.57
CA ALA A 157 14.79 -2.34 11.48
C ALA A 157 13.27 -2.54 11.65
N ILE A 158 12.81 -3.27 12.68
CA ILE A 158 11.38 -3.59 12.87
C ILE A 158 10.54 -2.32 12.99
N GLY A 159 11.05 -1.28 13.67
CA GLY A 159 10.35 0.01 13.78
C GLY A 159 10.17 0.74 12.44
N LEU A 160 11.09 0.57 11.48
CA LEU A 160 10.95 1.12 10.12
C LEU A 160 10.00 0.25 9.29
N CYS A 161 10.13 -1.08 9.40
CA CYS A 161 9.21 -2.02 8.75
C CYS A 161 7.76 -1.78 9.18
N ALA A 162 7.49 -1.62 10.48
CA ALA A 162 6.14 -1.35 10.98
C ALA A 162 5.53 -0.09 10.35
N ARG A 163 6.31 1.01 10.22
CA ARG A 163 5.83 2.23 9.55
C ARG A 163 5.53 2.01 8.07
N TYR A 164 6.40 1.28 7.38
CA TYR A 164 6.20 0.95 5.96
C TYR A 164 4.94 0.11 5.76
N TRP A 165 4.68 -0.87 6.63
CA TRP A 165 3.47 -1.69 6.58
C TRP A 165 2.20 -0.90 6.87
N HIS A 166 2.23 0.00 7.86
CA HIS A 166 1.12 0.94 8.10
C HIS A 166 0.86 1.85 6.89
N PHE A 167 1.92 2.34 6.25
CA PHE A 167 1.80 3.10 5.01
C PHE A 167 1.15 2.29 3.89
N LEU A 168 1.58 1.04 3.65
CA LEU A 168 0.97 0.17 2.66
C LEU A 168 -0.51 -0.10 2.97
N PHE A 169 -0.88 -0.26 4.24
CA PHE A 169 -2.27 -0.42 4.64
C PHE A 169 -3.11 0.82 4.31
N VAL A 170 -2.64 2.02 4.66
CA VAL A 170 -3.33 3.27 4.35
C VAL A 170 -3.43 3.47 2.82
N LEU A 171 -2.35 3.17 2.10
CA LEU A 171 -2.33 3.20 0.64
C LEU A 171 -3.37 2.22 0.05
N TRP A 172 -3.47 1.01 0.60
CA TRP A 172 -4.47 0.03 0.19
C TRP A 172 -5.88 0.54 0.42
N LEU A 173 -6.17 1.17 1.57
CA LEU A 173 -7.48 1.76 1.83
C LEU A 173 -7.80 2.89 0.83
N ALA A 174 -6.82 3.71 0.46
CA ALA A 174 -6.99 4.75 -0.55
C ALA A 174 -7.28 4.15 -1.94
N VAL A 175 -6.55 3.10 -2.34
CA VAL A 175 -6.79 2.37 -3.59
C VAL A 175 -8.16 1.68 -3.56
N PHE A 176 -8.51 1.03 -2.46
CA PHE A 176 -9.79 0.37 -2.28
C PHE A 176 -10.94 1.38 -2.36
N ALA A 177 -10.79 2.55 -1.71
CA ALA A 177 -11.73 3.65 -1.84
C ALA A 177 -11.80 4.17 -3.28
N LEU A 178 -10.68 4.35 -3.97
CA LEU A 178 -10.68 4.77 -5.38
C LEU A 178 -11.44 3.77 -6.26
N LEU A 179 -11.29 2.47 -6.02
CA LEU A 179 -11.95 1.43 -6.81
C LEU A 179 -13.43 1.21 -6.41
N TYR A 180 -13.80 1.52 -5.15
CA TYR A 180 -15.13 1.22 -4.59
C TYR A 180 -16.03 2.47 -4.42
N LEU A 181 -15.50 3.56 -3.84
CA LEU A 181 -16.23 4.83 -3.66
C LEU A 181 -16.44 5.57 -4.99
N VAL A 182 -15.59 5.35 -6.00
CA VAL A 182 -15.82 5.88 -7.35
C VAL A 182 -16.86 5.01 -8.05
N THR A 183 -18.06 5.00 -7.50
CA THR A 183 -19.27 4.53 -8.16
C THR A 183 -19.81 5.64 -9.07
N PRO A 184 -20.47 5.31 -10.19
CA PRO A 184 -21.04 6.30 -11.11
C PRO A 184 -21.94 7.33 -10.41
N GLU A 185 -22.62 6.94 -9.33
CA GLU A 185 -23.45 7.80 -8.48
C GLU A 185 -22.65 8.88 -7.74
N LEU A 186 -21.46 8.55 -7.23
CA LEU A 186 -20.61 9.52 -6.53
C LEU A 186 -19.96 10.48 -7.52
N VAL A 187 -19.54 9.99 -8.69
CA VAL A 187 -19.04 10.83 -9.78
C VAL A 187 -20.14 11.77 -10.27
N ARG A 188 -21.37 11.28 -10.46
CA ARG A 188 -22.53 12.13 -10.78
C ARG A 188 -22.84 13.14 -9.68
N ALA A 189 -22.76 12.75 -8.40
CA ALA A 189 -22.96 13.66 -7.28
C ALA A 189 -21.89 14.76 -7.20
N PHE A 190 -20.62 14.43 -7.47
CA PHE A 190 -19.54 15.43 -7.52
C PHE A 190 -19.63 16.31 -8.78
N CYS A 191 -19.90 15.76 -9.95
CA CYS A 191 -20.07 16.52 -11.19
C CYS A 191 -21.29 17.46 -11.14
N THR A 192 -22.38 17.04 -10.51
CA THR A 192 -23.56 17.91 -10.26
C THR A 192 -23.27 18.99 -9.21
N THR A 193 -22.50 18.68 -8.16
CA THR A 193 -22.05 19.66 -7.16
C THR A 193 -21.08 20.71 -7.76
N ILE A 194 -20.28 20.32 -8.76
CA ILE A 194 -19.31 21.20 -9.44
C ILE A 194 -19.92 21.86 -10.70
N GLY A 195 -21.16 21.54 -11.06
CA GLY A 195 -21.90 22.18 -12.15
C GLY A 195 -21.46 21.76 -13.56
N ILE A 196 -20.78 20.62 -13.71
CA ILE A 196 -20.34 20.11 -15.02
C ILE A 196 -21.40 19.14 -15.53
N PRO A 197 -22.09 19.43 -16.64
CA PRO A 197 -23.08 18.52 -17.20
C PRO A 197 -22.37 17.29 -17.79
N VAL A 198 -22.62 16.12 -17.20
CA VAL A 198 -22.23 14.83 -17.76
C VAL A 198 -23.39 14.37 -18.65
N ARG A 199 -23.18 14.37 -19.97
CA ARG A 199 -24.08 13.71 -20.92
C ARG A 199 -23.72 12.24 -21.03
#